data_AF-A0A437JJR3-F1
#
_entry.id   AF-A0A437JJR3-F1
#
_cell.length_a   1.000
_cell.length_b   1.000
_cell.length_c   1.000
_cell.angle_alpha   90.00
_cell.angle_beta   90.00
_cell.angle_gamma   90.00
#
_symmetry.space_group_name_H-M   'P 1'
#
loop_
_entity.id
_entity.type
_entity.pdbx_description
1 polymer ?
#
loop_
_entity_poly.entity_id
_entity_poly.type
_entity_poly.pdbx_seq_one_letter_code
_entity_poly.pdbx_strand_id
1 'polypeptide(L)'
;MEAKFNELALHFKYWAFIALLFFVFLMTERWSASKEFTTYLSNAATMTSLLLAVVAIFYSFISNDGMSRSLGSISTVASEVREVREDIEAFAGQTKLSTETAAINNSLVRSASAELSSTMTSLSETLSAISNQNAALKDLVASLPTRIDQLETRFGDVANAISEKQQQSQVPITSADLPATAVERFLGRVTFQQHLIVVACVLAADTGKELDMSALCKVIDWNAPNQFQGFLSCMHAVQLCSRSFVQGKDKTYTIKSIHPDLQSSAKQTFVRYVESNFGEKPDERAKWLGRLAGVEALFA
;
A
#
# COMPACT_ATOMS: atom_id res chain seq x y z
N MET A 1 -4.52 62.19 -75.45
CA MET A 1 -4.33 61.37 -76.67
C MET A 1 -4.49 59.88 -76.38
N GLU A 2 -4.13 59.41 -75.18
CA GLU A 2 -4.30 58.01 -74.73
C GLU A 2 -5.76 57.50 -74.67
N ALA A 3 -6.72 58.31 -74.20
CA ALA A 3 -8.11 57.87 -74.08
C ALA A 3 -8.74 57.44 -75.42
N LYS A 4 -8.44 58.16 -76.51
CA LYS A 4 -8.93 57.82 -77.86
C LYS A 4 -8.32 56.54 -78.41
N PHE A 5 -7.09 56.21 -78.01
CA PHE A 5 -6.38 55.01 -78.46
C PHE A 5 -6.99 53.73 -77.83
N ASN A 6 -7.39 53.81 -76.56
CA ASN A 6 -8.08 52.72 -75.86
C ASN A 6 -9.49 52.46 -76.39
N GLU A 7 -10.24 53.52 -76.74
CA GLU A 7 -11.55 53.36 -77.41
C GLU A 7 -11.39 52.68 -78.77
N LEU A 8 -10.40 53.06 -79.58
CA LEU A 8 -10.15 52.45 -80.88
C LEU A 8 -9.76 50.95 -80.77
N ALA A 9 -8.91 50.61 -79.80
CA ALA A 9 -8.50 49.22 -79.55
C ALA A 9 -9.66 48.35 -79.07
N LEU A 10 -10.57 48.91 -78.28
CA LEU A 10 -11.79 48.24 -77.83
C LEU A 10 -12.72 47.97 -79.02
N HIS A 11 -12.95 48.97 -79.88
CA HIS A 11 -13.76 48.81 -81.09
C HIS A 11 -13.17 47.78 -82.06
N PHE A 12 -11.85 47.74 -82.21
CA PHE A 12 -11.17 46.74 -83.03
C PHE A 12 -11.37 45.32 -82.47
N LYS A 13 -11.24 45.11 -81.16
CA LYS A 13 -11.50 43.80 -80.53
C LYS A 13 -12.95 43.37 -80.70
N TYR A 14 -13.91 44.27 -80.52
CA TYR A 14 -15.32 43.95 -80.73
C TYR A 14 -15.62 43.60 -82.19
N TRP A 15 -15.11 44.39 -83.15
CA TRP A 15 -15.27 44.09 -84.57
C TRP A 15 -14.60 42.78 -84.96
N ALA A 16 -13.40 42.49 -84.45
CA ALA A 16 -12.70 41.24 -84.69
C ALA A 16 -13.45 40.04 -84.08
N PHE A 17 -14.01 40.19 -82.87
CA PHE A 17 -14.82 39.14 -82.24
C PHE A 17 -16.13 38.89 -82.98
N ILE A 18 -16.82 39.94 -83.43
CA ILE A 18 -18.04 39.81 -84.24
C ILE A 18 -17.72 39.16 -85.59
N ALA A 19 -16.64 39.56 -86.24
CA ALA A 19 -16.19 38.95 -87.50
C ALA A 19 -15.80 37.47 -87.32
N LEU A 20 -15.14 37.13 -86.21
CA LEU A 20 -14.81 35.74 -85.85
C LEU A 20 -16.09 34.92 -85.64
N LEU A 21 -17.05 35.41 -84.86
CA LEU A 21 -18.32 34.72 -84.63
C LEU A 21 -19.09 34.53 -85.93
N PHE A 22 -19.12 35.56 -86.78
CA PHE A 22 -19.76 35.47 -88.10
C PHE A 22 -19.07 34.41 -88.98
N PHE A 23 -17.75 34.36 -88.98
CA PHE A 23 -16.98 33.35 -89.70
C PHE A 23 -17.27 31.93 -89.19
N VAL A 24 -17.32 31.75 -87.87
CA VAL A 24 -17.70 30.47 -87.24
C VAL A 24 -19.11 30.07 -87.65
N PHE A 25 -20.05 31.02 -87.68
CA PHE A 25 -21.43 30.77 -88.09
C PHE A 25 -21.52 30.31 -89.55
N LEU A 26 -20.84 31.00 -90.46
CA LEU A 26 -20.77 30.61 -91.88
C LEU A 26 -20.14 29.23 -92.08
N MET A 27 -19.05 28.94 -91.37
CA MET A 27 -18.43 27.61 -91.39
C MET A 27 -19.36 26.53 -90.85
N THR A 28 -20.09 26.85 -89.77
CA THR A 28 -21.06 25.93 -89.16
C THR A 28 -22.20 25.63 -90.12
N GLU A 29 -22.76 26.64 -90.79
CA GLU A 29 -23.83 26.45 -91.78
C GLU A 29 -23.35 25.55 -92.93
N ARG A 30 -22.17 25.84 -93.50
CA ARG A 30 -21.61 25.06 -94.61
C ARG A 30 -21.29 23.62 -94.20
N TRP A 31 -20.76 23.39 -93.01
CA TRP A 31 -20.43 22.04 -92.54
C TRP A 31 -21.68 21.26 -92.13
N SER A 32 -22.67 21.92 -91.52
CA SER A 32 -23.94 21.29 -91.12
C SER A 32 -24.74 20.76 -92.30
N ALA A 33 -24.62 21.37 -93.47
CA ALA A 33 -25.26 20.91 -94.69
C ALA A 33 -24.71 19.56 -95.21
N SER A 34 -23.50 19.16 -94.78
CA SER A 34 -22.92 17.87 -95.17
C SER A 34 -23.36 16.75 -94.20
N LYS A 35 -24.02 15.72 -94.75
CA LYS A 35 -24.49 14.55 -93.98
C LYS A 35 -23.33 13.81 -93.29
N GLU A 36 -22.15 13.80 -93.92
CA GLU A 36 -20.95 13.16 -93.36
C GLU A 36 -20.46 13.88 -92.10
N PHE A 37 -20.40 15.22 -92.07
CA PHE A 37 -19.99 15.97 -90.89
C PHE A 37 -20.90 15.73 -89.69
N THR A 38 -22.22 15.73 -89.91
CA THR A 38 -23.19 15.43 -88.85
C THR A 38 -22.96 14.03 -88.26
N THR A 39 -22.61 13.07 -89.11
CA THR A 39 -22.28 11.69 -88.69
C THR A 39 -20.98 11.66 -87.88
N TYR A 40 -19.92 12.34 -88.33
CA TYR A 40 -18.65 12.44 -87.58
C TYR A 40 -18.82 13.14 -86.25
N LEU A 41 -19.55 14.25 -86.20
CA LEU A 41 -19.80 15.00 -84.98
C LEU A 41 -20.62 14.19 -83.98
N SER A 42 -21.67 13.50 -84.44
CA SER A 42 -22.45 12.59 -83.60
C SER A 42 -21.60 11.45 -83.04
N ASN A 43 -20.76 10.83 -83.87
CA ASN A 43 -19.87 9.75 -83.44
C ASN A 43 -18.81 10.24 -82.44
N ALA A 44 -18.19 11.39 -82.70
CA ALA A 44 -17.26 12.03 -81.78
C ALA A 44 -17.94 12.38 -80.45
N ALA A 45 -19.14 12.95 -80.49
CA ALA A 45 -19.92 13.25 -79.29
C ALA A 45 -20.28 11.99 -78.50
N THR A 46 -20.66 10.90 -79.16
CA THR A 46 -20.91 9.62 -78.47
C THR A 46 -19.64 9.03 -77.85
N MET A 47 -18.49 9.14 -78.52
CA MET A 47 -17.20 8.67 -77.99
C MET A 47 -16.75 9.50 -76.79
N THR A 48 -16.89 10.84 -76.85
CA THR A 48 -16.62 11.72 -75.72
C THR A 48 -17.58 11.45 -74.56
N SER A 49 -18.87 11.22 -74.83
CA SER A 49 -19.85 10.86 -73.80
C SER A 49 -19.51 9.53 -73.11
N LEU A 50 -19.11 8.52 -73.88
CA LEU A 50 -18.66 7.23 -73.34
C LEU A 50 -17.40 7.41 -72.48
N LEU A 51 -16.42 8.20 -72.94
CA LEU A 51 -15.20 8.48 -72.18
C LEU A 51 -15.51 9.22 -70.87
N LEU A 52 -16.37 10.25 -70.90
CA LEU A 52 -16.80 10.97 -69.71
C LEU A 52 -17.57 10.06 -68.74
N ALA A 53 -18.40 9.15 -69.24
CA ALA A 53 -19.09 8.16 -68.41
C ALA A 53 -18.08 7.23 -67.70
N VAL A 54 -17.04 6.78 -68.41
CA VAL A 54 -15.98 5.96 -67.80
C VAL A 54 -15.20 6.73 -66.74
N VAL A 55 -14.84 7.99 -67.00
CA VAL A 55 -14.17 8.85 -66.01
C VAL A 55 -15.06 9.07 -64.78
N ALA A 56 -16.36 9.27 -64.96
CA ALA A 56 -17.31 9.40 -63.86
C ALA A 56 -17.40 8.11 -63.02
N ILE A 57 -17.40 6.93 -63.65
CA ILE A 57 -17.35 5.64 -62.94
C ILE A 57 -16.07 5.52 -62.12
N PHE A 58 -14.90 5.80 -62.70
CA PHE A 58 -13.63 5.77 -61.97
C PHE A 58 -13.61 6.75 -60.79
N TYR A 59 -14.11 7.97 -60.98
CA TYR A 59 -14.20 8.96 -59.91
C TYR A 59 -15.13 8.50 -58.79
N SER A 60 -16.27 7.88 -59.13
CA SER A 60 -17.18 7.28 -58.14
C SER A 60 -16.51 6.17 -57.34
N PHE A 61 -15.69 5.32 -57.96
CA PHE A 61 -14.95 4.28 -57.26
C PHE A 61 -13.88 4.86 -56.32
N ILE A 62 -13.08 5.82 -56.79
CA ILE A 62 -12.06 6.49 -55.98
C ILE A 62 -12.70 7.24 -54.80
N SER A 63 -13.79 7.94 -55.04
CA SER A 63 -14.52 8.67 -54.00
C SER A 63 -15.13 7.73 -52.97
N ASN A 64 -15.66 6.58 -53.40
CA ASN A 64 -16.24 5.59 -52.50
C ASN A 64 -15.17 4.88 -51.65
N ASP A 65 -14.03 4.51 -52.23
CA ASP A 65 -12.91 3.93 -51.47
C ASP A 65 -12.34 4.93 -50.46
N GLY A 66 -12.16 6.19 -50.86
CA GLY A 66 -11.73 7.26 -49.97
C GLY A 66 -12.70 7.47 -48.80
N MET A 67 -14.00 7.52 -49.09
CA MET A 67 -15.03 7.67 -48.06
C MET A 67 -15.08 6.47 -47.10
N SER A 68 -14.97 5.24 -47.61
CA SER A 68 -14.98 4.03 -46.80
C SER A 68 -13.76 3.96 -45.86
N ARG A 69 -12.57 4.37 -46.33
CA ARG A 69 -11.37 4.47 -45.50
C ARG A 69 -11.52 5.56 -44.43
N SER A 70 -12.05 6.73 -44.79
CA SER A 70 -12.31 7.80 -43.84
C SER A 70 -13.31 7.36 -42.75
N LEU A 71 -14.40 6.70 -43.12
CA LEU A 71 -15.37 6.15 -42.16
C LEU A 71 -14.74 5.09 -41.24
N GLY A 72 -13.91 4.21 -41.79
CA GLY A 72 -13.14 3.25 -40.99
C GLY A 72 -12.25 3.95 -39.96
N SER A 73 -11.47 4.94 -40.40
CA SER A 73 -10.60 5.71 -39.50
C SER A 73 -11.37 6.49 -38.44
N ILE A 74 -12.52 7.08 -38.78
CA ILE A 74 -13.39 7.77 -37.82
C ILE A 74 -13.94 6.79 -36.78
N SER A 75 -14.35 5.58 -37.21
CA SER A 75 -14.80 4.54 -36.30
C SER A 75 -13.69 4.11 -35.34
N THR A 76 -12.46 3.94 -35.83
CA THR A 76 -11.30 3.62 -34.99
C THR A 76 -11.03 4.73 -33.99
N VAL A 77 -10.94 5.98 -34.44
CA VAL A 77 -10.71 7.14 -33.55
C VAL A 77 -11.83 7.28 -32.53
N ALA A 78 -13.09 7.06 -32.90
CA ALA A 78 -14.21 7.10 -31.96
C ALA A 78 -14.11 5.99 -30.91
N SER A 79 -13.63 4.80 -31.29
CA SER A 79 -13.37 3.71 -30.35
C SER A 79 -12.22 4.06 -29.39
N GLU A 80 -11.09 4.55 -29.92
CA GLU A 80 -9.94 4.98 -29.11
C GLU A 80 -10.31 6.11 -28.15
N VAL A 81 -11.11 7.09 -28.58
CA VAL A 81 -11.60 8.18 -27.71
C VAL A 81 -12.49 7.63 -26.58
N ARG A 82 -13.29 6.59 -26.86
CA ARG A 82 -14.10 5.94 -25.83
C ARG A 82 -13.24 5.18 -24.83
N GLU A 83 -12.23 4.45 -25.29
CA GLU A 83 -11.26 3.76 -24.44
C GLU A 83 -10.50 4.75 -23.54
N VAL A 84 -9.98 5.83 -24.11
CA VAL A 84 -9.31 6.90 -23.35
C VAL A 84 -10.23 7.52 -22.30
N ARG A 85 -11.53 7.69 -22.61
CA ARG A 85 -12.50 8.17 -21.62
C ARG A 85 -12.65 7.19 -20.46
N GLU A 86 -12.75 5.89 -20.74
CA GLU A 86 -12.86 4.85 -19.71
C GLU A 86 -11.60 4.84 -18.82
N ASP A 87 -10.41 4.99 -19.41
CA ASP A 87 -9.14 5.13 -18.68
C ASP A 87 -9.11 6.38 -17.79
N ILE A 88 -9.60 7.52 -18.28
CA ILE A 88 -9.69 8.77 -17.51
C ILE A 88 -10.65 8.59 -16.32
N GLU A 89 -11.80 7.95 -16.52
CA GLU A 89 -12.77 7.69 -15.45
C GLU A 89 -12.16 6.77 -14.39
N ALA A 90 -11.44 5.72 -14.79
CA ALA A 90 -10.73 4.83 -13.89
C ALA A 90 -9.62 5.56 -13.11
N PHE A 91 -8.81 6.38 -13.79
CA PHE A 91 -7.75 7.17 -13.18
C PHE A 91 -8.30 8.21 -12.19
N ALA A 92 -9.39 8.89 -12.52
CA ALA A 92 -10.07 9.82 -11.63
C ALA A 92 -10.60 9.11 -10.37
N GLY A 93 -11.18 7.92 -10.53
CA GLY A 93 -11.61 7.07 -9.41
C GLY A 93 -10.44 6.68 -8.50
N GLN A 94 -9.33 6.21 -9.08
CA GLN A 94 -8.13 5.84 -8.33
C GLN A 94 -7.52 7.03 -7.58
N THR A 95 -7.50 8.21 -8.21
CA THR A 95 -7.01 9.45 -7.59
C THR A 95 -7.86 9.87 -6.39
N LYS A 96 -9.19 9.69 -6.48
CA LYS A 96 -10.10 9.96 -5.36
C LYS A 96 -9.82 9.02 -4.19
N LEU A 97 -9.73 7.71 -4.44
CA LEU A 97 -9.41 6.72 -3.41
C LEU A 97 -8.04 6.97 -2.77
N SER A 98 -7.04 7.33 -3.57
CA SER A 98 -5.70 7.68 -3.07
C SER A 98 -5.73 8.92 -2.19
N THR A 99 -6.55 9.92 -2.54
CA THR A 99 -6.71 11.16 -1.76
C THR A 99 -7.42 10.90 -0.42
N GLU A 100 -8.48 10.09 -0.43
CA GLU A 100 -9.18 9.65 0.79
C GLU A 100 -8.23 8.85 1.70
N THR A 101 -7.45 7.94 1.13
CA THR A 101 -6.44 7.17 1.89
C THR A 101 -5.36 8.07 2.47
N ALA A 102 -4.88 9.05 1.71
CA ALA A 102 -3.91 10.03 2.20
C ALA A 102 -4.47 10.89 3.35
N ALA A 103 -5.75 11.28 3.28
CA ALA A 103 -6.42 12.00 4.36
C ALA A 103 -6.52 11.16 5.64
N ILE A 104 -6.88 9.88 5.51
CA ILE A 104 -6.91 8.93 6.65
C ILE A 104 -5.51 8.78 7.25
N ASN A 105 -4.50 8.55 6.41
CA ASN A 105 -3.11 8.39 6.88
C ASN A 105 -2.61 9.64 7.60
N ASN A 106 -2.90 10.84 7.08
CA ASN A 106 -2.57 12.09 7.75
C ASN A 106 -3.25 12.23 9.12
N SER A 107 -4.52 11.80 9.23
CA SER A 107 -5.22 11.76 10.52
C SER A 107 -4.55 10.78 11.49
N LEU A 108 -4.20 9.58 11.03
CA LEU A 108 -3.52 8.57 11.85
C LEU A 108 -2.14 9.06 12.33
N VAL A 109 -1.36 9.69 11.44
CA VAL A 109 -0.07 10.28 11.79
C VAL A 109 -0.23 11.40 12.83
N ARG A 110 -1.27 12.24 12.69
CA ARG A 110 -1.56 13.30 13.66
C ARG A 110 -1.94 12.73 15.03
N SER A 111 -2.76 11.69 15.06
CA SER A 111 -3.14 10.99 16.30
C SER A 111 -1.93 10.34 16.97
N ALA A 112 -1.10 9.62 16.21
CA ALA A 112 0.12 9.01 16.73
C ALA A 112 1.10 10.07 17.27
N SER A 113 1.22 11.22 16.58
CA SER A 113 2.05 12.33 17.04
C SER A 113 1.54 12.94 18.35
N ALA A 114 0.22 13.05 18.52
CA ALA A 114 -0.37 13.51 19.77
C ALA A 114 -0.13 12.53 20.93
N GLU A 115 -0.27 11.23 20.69
CA GLU A 115 0.00 10.19 21.69
C GLU A 115 1.48 10.14 22.07
N LEU A 116 2.39 10.29 21.11
CA LEU A 116 3.83 10.42 21.36
C LEU A 116 4.13 11.65 22.21
N SER A 117 3.52 12.79 21.91
CA SER A 117 3.69 14.01 22.70
C SER A 117 3.23 13.81 24.15
N SER A 118 2.08 13.17 24.35
CA SER A 118 1.57 12.85 25.69
C SER A 118 2.51 11.89 26.44
N THR A 119 3.01 10.88 25.75
CA THR A 119 3.98 9.92 26.31
C THR A 119 5.27 10.61 26.73
N MET A 120 5.78 11.53 25.91
CA MET A 120 6.97 12.33 26.23
C MET A 120 6.76 13.23 27.46
N THR A 121 5.58 13.83 27.60
CA THR A 121 5.23 14.59 28.81
C THR A 121 5.24 13.70 30.04
N SER A 122 4.59 12.53 29.98
CA SER A 122 4.55 11.57 31.10
C SER A 122 5.95 11.03 31.46
N LEU A 123 6.80 10.78 30.45
CA LEU A 123 8.19 10.38 30.66
C LEU A 123 8.98 11.49 31.36
N SER A 124 8.79 12.74 30.97
CA SER A 124 9.42 13.91 31.61
C SER A 124 8.99 14.04 33.07
N GLU A 125 7.70 13.89 33.36
CA GLU A 125 7.18 13.87 34.74
C GLU A 125 7.78 12.72 35.56
N THR A 126 7.87 11.53 34.98
CA THR A 126 8.47 10.35 35.63
C THR A 126 9.96 10.58 35.92
N LEU A 127 10.71 11.14 34.97
CA LEU A 127 12.12 11.49 35.16
C LEU A 127 12.30 12.54 36.25
N SER A 128 11.42 13.54 36.32
CA SER A 128 11.41 14.54 37.40
C SER A 128 11.14 13.88 38.76
N ALA A 129 10.16 13.00 38.84
CA ALA A 129 9.85 12.25 40.06
C ALA A 129 11.03 11.37 40.51
N ILE A 130 11.67 10.65 39.59
CA ILE A 130 12.88 9.85 39.88
C ILE A 130 14.03 10.75 40.36
N SER A 131 14.24 11.91 39.72
CA SER A 131 15.25 12.87 40.16
C SER A 131 15.00 13.36 41.59
N ASN A 132 13.75 13.67 41.93
CA ASN A 132 13.36 14.10 43.27
C ASN A 132 13.52 12.96 44.29
N GLN A 133 13.15 11.73 43.93
CA GLN A 133 13.40 10.56 44.77
C GLN A 133 14.89 10.31 44.98
N ASN A 134 15.73 10.46 43.95
CA ASN A 134 17.17 10.34 44.06
C ASN A 134 17.77 11.43 44.96
N ALA A 135 17.26 12.66 44.91
CA ALA A 135 17.66 13.72 45.83
C ALA A 135 17.29 13.35 47.28
N ALA A 136 16.06 12.89 47.52
CA ALA A 136 15.62 12.42 48.84
C ALA A 136 16.44 11.22 49.33
N LEU A 137 16.79 10.29 48.45
CA LEU A 137 17.62 9.13 48.76
C LEU A 137 19.05 9.55 49.08
N LYS A 138 19.60 10.54 48.36
CA LYS A 138 20.90 11.15 48.64
C LYS A 138 20.92 11.85 50.00
N ASP A 139 19.87 12.59 50.34
CA ASP A 139 19.71 13.22 51.66
C ASP A 139 19.57 12.17 52.76
N LEU A 140 18.81 11.10 52.51
CA LEU A 140 18.69 9.97 53.42
C LEU A 140 20.06 9.33 53.66
N VAL A 141 20.82 9.08 52.59
CA VAL A 141 22.19 8.53 52.65
C VAL A 141 23.15 9.49 53.36
N ALA A 142 23.03 10.79 53.15
CA ALA A 142 23.82 11.79 53.86
C ALA A 142 23.45 11.87 55.36
N SER A 143 22.21 11.55 55.72
CA SER A 143 21.72 11.48 57.11
C SER A 143 21.96 10.12 57.77
N LEU A 144 22.35 9.08 57.02
CA LEU A 144 22.64 7.75 57.55
C LEU A 144 23.76 7.77 58.60
N PRO A 145 24.91 8.44 58.42
CA PRO A 145 25.95 8.53 59.45
C PRO A 145 25.41 9.10 60.76
N THR A 146 24.63 10.19 60.69
CA THR A 146 24.03 10.82 61.87
C THR A 146 22.98 9.92 62.54
N ARG A 147 22.19 9.18 61.75
CA ARG A 147 21.25 8.19 62.28
C ARG A 147 21.96 6.95 62.82
N ILE A 148 23.11 6.56 62.26
CA ILE A 148 23.97 5.48 62.76
C ILE A 148 24.59 5.89 64.09
N ASP A 149 25.08 7.12 64.23
CA ASP A 149 25.58 7.66 65.51
C ASP A 149 24.46 7.72 66.59
N GLN A 150 23.25 8.14 66.17
CA GLN A 150 22.05 8.11 67.04
C GLN A 150 21.59 6.68 67.36
N LEU A 151 21.78 5.74 66.45
CA LEU A 151 21.55 4.33 66.71
C LEU A 151 22.61 3.76 67.62
N GLU A 152 23.89 4.12 67.46
CA GLU A 152 25.01 3.61 68.27
C GLU A 152 24.91 4.10 69.72
N THR A 153 24.47 5.34 69.92
CA THR A 153 24.11 5.85 71.25
C THR A 153 22.90 5.11 71.85
N ARG A 154 21.85 4.86 71.06
CA ARG A 154 20.72 4.03 71.52
C ARG A 154 21.04 2.53 71.65
N PHE A 155 22.01 2.01 70.90
CA PHE A 155 22.52 0.64 70.98
C PHE A 155 23.48 0.50 72.15
N GLY A 156 24.19 1.55 72.58
CA GLY A 156 24.85 1.59 73.88
C GLY A 156 23.85 1.40 75.02
N ASP A 157 22.66 2.00 74.90
CA ASP A 157 21.57 1.85 75.86
C ASP A 157 20.79 0.51 75.71
N VAL A 158 20.69 -0.06 74.50
CA VAL A 158 19.97 -1.32 74.20
C VAL A 158 20.86 -2.57 74.25
N ALA A 159 22.18 -2.46 74.11
CA ALA A 159 23.14 -3.56 74.31
C ALA A 159 23.19 -4.01 75.78
N ASN A 160 22.73 -3.16 76.70
CA ASN A 160 22.44 -3.57 78.08
C ASN A 160 21.09 -4.32 78.23
N ALA A 161 20.26 -4.42 77.18
CA ALA A 161 18.88 -4.91 77.28
C ALA A 161 18.51 -6.06 76.33
N ILE A 162 19.23 -6.35 75.23
CA ILE A 162 18.77 -7.36 74.25
C ILE A 162 19.94 -8.21 73.72
N SER A 163 20.34 -9.22 74.51
CA SER A 163 21.13 -10.38 74.06
C SER A 163 20.29 -11.44 73.29
N GLU A 164 19.11 -11.10 72.78
CA GLU A 164 18.24 -12.09 72.15
C GLU A 164 17.72 -11.65 70.77
N LYS A 165 18.26 -12.35 69.75
CA LYS A 165 17.66 -12.72 68.47
C LYS A 165 17.47 -11.64 67.39
N GLN A 166 18.52 -11.55 66.57
CA GLN A 166 18.44 -11.35 65.12
C GLN A 166 17.55 -12.42 64.46
N GLN A 167 16.76 -12.10 63.42
CA GLN A 167 17.19 -12.18 62.01
C GLN A 167 15.97 -12.09 61.06
N GLN A 168 16.15 -11.32 59.99
CA GLN A 168 15.17 -10.85 59.01
C GLN A 168 15.35 -11.66 57.71
N SER A 169 14.27 -12.02 57.02
CA SER A 169 14.30 -12.68 55.69
C SER A 169 13.66 -11.79 54.61
N GLN A 170 14.35 -11.67 53.47
CA GLN A 170 13.91 -10.96 52.25
C GLN A 170 12.90 -11.78 51.44
N VAL A 171 11.89 -11.12 50.87
CA VAL A 171 10.83 -11.72 50.03
C VAL A 171 11.21 -11.62 48.54
N PRO A 172 11.09 -12.69 47.74
CA PRO A 172 11.22 -12.65 46.28
C PRO A 172 9.98 -12.02 45.64
N ILE A 173 10.17 -11.08 44.70
CA ILE A 173 9.08 -10.48 43.91
C ILE A 173 8.59 -11.54 42.91
N THR A 174 7.38 -12.05 43.13
CA THR A 174 6.67 -13.01 42.28
C THR A 174 6.06 -12.36 41.05
N SER A 175 5.95 -13.10 39.95
CA SER A 175 5.38 -12.74 38.64
C SER A 175 3.87 -12.42 38.64
N ALA A 176 3.30 -12.01 39.77
CA ALA A 176 1.87 -11.85 40.00
C ALA A 176 1.39 -10.38 39.98
N ASP A 177 2.29 -9.42 39.78
CA ASP A 177 1.96 -7.99 39.86
C ASP A 177 1.57 -7.36 38.51
N LEU A 178 1.60 -8.12 37.41
CA LEU A 178 1.20 -7.60 36.10
C LEU A 178 -0.33 -7.67 35.96
N PRO A 179 -1.03 -6.55 35.74
CA PRO A 179 -2.49 -6.58 35.61
C PRO A 179 -2.91 -7.34 34.34
N ALA A 180 -3.98 -8.13 34.42
CA ALA A 180 -4.52 -8.91 33.29
C ALA A 180 -4.74 -8.08 32.03
N THR A 181 -5.16 -6.81 32.19
CA THR A 181 -5.34 -5.86 31.08
C THR A 181 -4.04 -5.57 30.31
N ALA A 182 -2.87 -5.67 30.95
CA ALA A 182 -1.58 -5.51 30.28
C ALA A 182 -1.24 -6.74 29.43
N VAL A 183 -1.57 -7.94 29.90
CA VAL A 183 -1.42 -9.19 29.15
C VAL A 183 -2.33 -9.20 27.92
N GLU A 184 -3.59 -8.76 28.07
CA GLU A 184 -4.53 -8.62 26.95
C GLU A 184 -4.03 -7.60 25.91
N ARG A 185 -3.55 -6.43 26.35
CA ARG A 185 -2.97 -5.42 25.45
C ARG A 185 -1.71 -5.92 24.76
N PHE A 186 -0.90 -6.72 25.44
CA PHE A 186 0.26 -7.38 24.85
C PHE A 186 -0.17 -8.32 23.73
N LEU A 187 -1.06 -9.27 24.02
CA LEU A 187 -1.59 -10.21 23.01
C LEU A 187 -2.28 -9.48 21.85
N GLY A 188 -2.97 -8.37 22.11
CA GLY A 188 -3.61 -7.57 21.05
C GLY A 188 -2.64 -6.87 20.09
N ARG A 189 -1.34 -6.79 20.42
CA ARG A 189 -0.32 -6.09 19.61
C ARG A 189 0.67 -7.02 18.92
N VAL A 190 0.73 -8.30 19.30
CA VAL A 190 1.72 -9.23 18.74
C VAL A 190 1.28 -9.80 17.40
N THR A 191 2.23 -10.02 16.49
CA THR A 191 1.97 -10.57 15.15
C THR A 191 1.52 -12.04 15.23
N PHE A 192 1.04 -12.61 14.12
CA PHE A 192 0.66 -14.04 14.07
C PHE A 192 1.81 -14.97 14.44
N GLN A 193 3.01 -14.68 13.95
CA GLN A 193 4.20 -15.47 14.28
C GLN A 193 4.54 -15.33 15.77
N GLN A 194 4.49 -14.11 16.32
CA GLN A 194 4.75 -13.86 17.73
C GLN A 194 3.70 -14.53 18.65
N HIS A 195 2.43 -14.60 18.25
CA HIS A 195 1.43 -15.38 18.97
C HIS A 195 1.82 -16.86 19.05
N LEU A 196 2.28 -17.45 17.95
CA LEU A 196 2.74 -18.84 17.95
C LEU A 196 3.96 -19.04 18.86
N ILE A 197 4.83 -18.03 19.01
CA ILE A 197 5.91 -18.05 20.01
C ILE A 197 5.35 -18.08 21.43
N VAL A 198 4.38 -17.23 21.73
CA VAL A 198 3.74 -17.18 23.05
C VAL A 198 3.13 -18.55 23.38
N VAL A 199 2.39 -19.14 22.44
CA VAL A 199 1.84 -20.50 22.59
C VAL A 199 2.94 -21.53 22.81
N ALA A 200 4.04 -21.49 22.04
CA ALA A 200 5.17 -22.40 22.24
C ALA A 200 5.81 -22.24 23.62
N CYS A 201 5.88 -21.02 24.17
CA CYS A 201 6.40 -20.76 25.51
C CYS A 201 5.47 -21.34 26.59
N VAL A 202 4.16 -21.21 26.42
CA VAL A 202 3.15 -21.82 27.30
C VAL A 202 3.29 -23.34 27.28
N LEU A 203 3.32 -23.95 26.10
CA LEU A 203 3.48 -25.39 25.94
C LEU A 203 4.81 -25.90 26.50
N ALA A 204 5.91 -25.19 26.28
CA ALA A 204 7.21 -25.53 26.85
C ALA A 204 7.19 -25.50 28.39
N ALA A 205 6.50 -24.54 29.00
CA ALA A 205 6.33 -24.48 30.45
C ALA A 205 5.43 -25.60 30.97
N ASP A 206 4.32 -25.88 30.30
CA ASP A 206 3.34 -26.91 30.69
C ASP A 206 3.93 -28.32 30.58
N THR A 207 4.73 -28.58 29.56
CA THR A 207 5.33 -29.90 29.28
C THR A 207 6.72 -30.08 29.90
N GLY A 208 7.35 -29.00 30.36
CA GLY A 208 8.74 -28.98 30.82
C GLY A 208 9.77 -29.26 29.72
N LYS A 209 9.36 -29.30 28.45
CA LYS A 209 10.25 -29.51 27.30
C LYS A 209 11.03 -28.23 26.97
N GLU A 210 12.21 -28.43 26.40
CA GLU A 210 13.05 -27.31 25.94
C GLU A 210 12.46 -26.66 24.68
N LEU A 211 12.53 -25.33 24.63
CA LEU A 211 12.15 -24.53 23.48
C LEU A 211 13.35 -24.40 22.53
N ASP A 212 13.40 -25.24 21.49
CA ASP A 212 14.36 -25.12 20.38
C ASP A 212 13.86 -24.10 19.35
N MET A 213 14.55 -22.96 19.25
CA MET A 213 14.15 -21.90 18.33
C MET A 213 14.34 -22.26 16.86
N SER A 214 15.29 -23.13 16.52
CA SER A 214 15.52 -23.57 15.14
C SER A 214 14.36 -24.46 14.66
N ALA A 215 13.95 -25.43 15.49
CA ALA A 215 12.80 -26.27 15.23
C ALA A 215 11.52 -25.44 15.10
N LEU A 216 11.32 -24.49 16.02
CA LEU A 216 10.14 -23.65 16.02
C LEU A 216 10.09 -22.71 14.80
N CYS A 217 11.20 -22.06 14.43
CA CYS A 217 11.26 -21.18 13.25
C CYS A 217 10.93 -21.91 11.94
N LYS A 218 11.29 -23.20 11.83
CA LYS A 218 10.91 -24.04 10.69
C LYS A 218 9.42 -24.30 10.63
N VAL A 219 8.80 -24.61 11.77
CA VAL A 219 7.36 -24.91 11.84
C VAL A 219 6.50 -23.68 11.56
N ILE A 220 6.87 -22.52 12.10
CA ILE A 220 6.13 -21.27 11.90
C ILE A 220 6.50 -20.57 10.59
N ASP A 221 7.46 -21.11 9.83
CA ASP A 221 7.99 -20.58 8.58
C ASP A 221 8.40 -19.10 8.71
N TRP A 222 9.26 -18.85 9.69
CA TRP A 222 9.76 -17.51 10.00
C TRP A 222 11.30 -17.47 9.97
N ASN A 223 11.85 -16.85 8.92
CA ASN A 223 13.28 -16.75 8.70
C ASN A 223 13.91 -15.50 9.37
N ALA A 224 13.63 -15.28 10.66
CA ALA A 224 14.21 -14.16 11.42
C ALA A 224 14.52 -14.53 12.89
N PRO A 225 15.48 -15.42 13.14
CA PRO A 225 15.78 -15.93 14.49
C PRO A 225 16.21 -14.82 15.48
N ASN A 226 16.79 -13.73 14.99
CA ASN A 226 17.19 -12.59 15.82
C ASN A 226 15.97 -11.81 16.37
N GLN A 227 14.88 -11.71 15.60
CA GLN A 227 13.65 -11.06 16.05
C GLN A 227 12.95 -11.90 17.12
N PHE A 228 13.01 -13.23 16.99
CA PHE A 228 12.53 -14.15 18.01
C PHE A 228 13.26 -13.94 19.33
N GLN A 229 14.60 -13.90 19.30
CA GLN A 229 15.40 -13.72 20.51
C GLN A 229 15.08 -12.39 21.20
N GLY A 230 14.94 -11.31 20.43
CA GLY A 230 14.52 -10.00 20.94
C GLY A 230 13.15 -10.07 21.61
N PHE A 231 12.18 -10.71 20.96
CA PHE A 231 10.82 -10.89 21.48
C PHE A 231 10.80 -11.67 22.80
N LEU A 232 11.52 -12.79 22.88
CA LEU A 232 11.66 -13.54 24.14
C LEU A 232 12.37 -12.75 25.24
N SER A 233 13.39 -11.96 24.89
CA SER A 233 14.05 -11.08 25.86
C SER A 233 13.07 -10.05 26.41
N CYS A 234 12.20 -9.47 25.57
CA CYS A 234 11.15 -8.57 26.02
C CYS A 234 10.16 -9.28 26.94
N MET A 235 9.62 -10.44 26.54
CA MET A 235 8.71 -11.23 27.40
C MET A 235 9.35 -11.57 28.75
N HIS A 236 10.65 -11.84 28.76
CA HIS A 236 11.40 -12.09 29.99
C HIS A 236 11.52 -10.84 30.87
N ALA A 237 11.91 -9.70 30.28
CA ALA A 237 12.08 -8.45 31.00
C ALA A 237 10.77 -7.93 31.61
N VAL A 238 9.64 -8.12 30.92
CA VAL A 238 8.31 -7.72 31.41
C VAL A 238 7.63 -8.80 32.27
N GLN A 239 8.37 -9.85 32.66
CA GLN A 239 7.90 -10.92 33.55
C GLN A 239 6.70 -11.74 33.01
N LEU A 240 6.47 -11.72 31.69
CA LEU A 240 5.46 -12.57 31.04
C LEU A 240 5.91 -14.04 30.97
N CYS A 241 7.22 -14.27 30.90
CA CYS A 241 7.81 -15.59 31.03
C CYS A 241 9.19 -15.52 31.70
N SER A 242 9.57 -16.52 32.49
CA SER A 242 10.95 -16.70 32.94
C SER A 242 11.64 -17.74 32.09
N ARG A 243 12.85 -17.46 31.59
CA ARG A 243 13.61 -18.40 30.76
C ARG A 243 15.07 -18.50 31.19
N SER A 244 15.69 -19.64 30.93
CA SER A 244 17.14 -19.83 31.04
C SER A 244 17.70 -20.52 29.80
N PHE A 245 18.95 -20.20 29.46
CA PHE A 245 19.65 -20.88 28.38
C PHE A 245 20.00 -22.32 28.77
N VAL A 246 19.85 -23.24 27.81
CA VAL A 246 20.35 -24.61 27.96
C VAL A 246 21.82 -24.63 27.54
N GLN A 247 22.72 -25.02 28.46
CA GLN A 247 24.14 -25.09 28.15
C GLN A 247 24.41 -26.15 27.07
N GLY A 248 25.21 -25.78 26.07
CA GLY A 248 25.63 -26.69 25.00
C GLY A 248 24.67 -26.85 23.81
N LYS A 249 23.49 -26.19 23.84
CA LYS A 249 22.56 -26.15 22.70
C LYS A 249 22.39 -24.73 22.19
N ASP A 250 22.60 -24.52 20.89
CA ASP A 250 22.44 -23.20 20.29
C ASP A 250 20.97 -22.76 20.37
N LYS A 251 20.73 -21.52 20.82
CA LYS A 251 19.41 -20.87 20.86
C LYS A 251 18.28 -21.75 21.42
N THR A 252 18.58 -22.54 22.45
CA THR A 252 17.61 -23.41 23.12
C THR A 252 17.37 -22.92 24.54
N TYR A 253 16.10 -22.88 24.96
CA TYR A 253 15.67 -22.28 26.23
C TYR A 253 14.81 -23.22 27.06
N THR A 254 15.00 -23.21 28.37
CA THR A 254 14.05 -23.77 29.33
C THR A 254 13.15 -22.64 29.82
N ILE A 255 11.84 -22.81 29.71
CA ILE A 255 10.87 -21.87 30.27
C ILE A 255 10.58 -22.28 31.71
N LYS A 256 10.96 -21.45 32.67
CA LYS A 256 10.83 -21.71 34.12
C LYS A 256 9.46 -21.34 34.67
N SER A 257 8.85 -20.29 34.13
CA SER A 257 7.52 -19.84 34.53
C SER A 257 6.86 -19.05 33.39
N ILE A 258 5.53 -19.03 33.40
CA ILE A 258 4.67 -18.30 32.47
C ILE A 258 3.65 -17.52 33.32
N HIS A 259 3.25 -16.34 32.86
CA HIS A 259 2.17 -15.59 33.50
C HIS A 259 0.83 -16.36 33.42
N PRO A 260 0.05 -16.51 34.51
CA PRO A 260 -1.17 -17.33 34.54
C PRO A 260 -2.20 -16.98 33.43
N ASP A 261 -2.37 -15.69 33.15
CA ASP A 261 -3.28 -15.26 32.08
C ASP A 261 -2.81 -15.71 30.70
N LEU A 262 -1.49 -15.69 30.42
CA LEU A 262 -0.96 -16.24 29.17
C LEU A 262 -1.19 -17.74 29.08
N GLN A 263 -0.99 -18.45 30.19
CA GLN A 263 -1.20 -19.90 30.25
C GLN A 263 -2.63 -20.29 29.90
N SER A 264 -3.62 -19.53 30.40
CA SER A 264 -5.04 -19.81 30.16
C SER A 264 -5.57 -19.28 28.82
N SER A 265 -5.03 -18.17 28.29
CA SER A 265 -5.65 -17.47 27.16
C SER A 265 -4.88 -17.56 25.83
N ALA A 266 -3.57 -17.83 25.82
CA ALA A 266 -2.73 -17.63 24.62
C ALA A 266 -3.23 -18.39 23.39
N LYS A 267 -3.59 -19.67 23.54
CA LYS A 267 -4.10 -20.50 22.44
C LYS A 267 -5.44 -19.99 21.92
N GLN A 268 -6.39 -19.71 22.82
CA GLN A 268 -7.71 -19.24 22.43
C GLN A 268 -7.65 -17.87 21.76
N THR A 269 -6.80 -16.97 22.27
CA THR A 269 -6.58 -15.66 21.66
C THR A 269 -5.98 -15.77 20.27
N PHE A 270 -5.03 -16.68 20.03
CA PHE A 270 -4.50 -16.92 18.69
C PHE A 270 -5.57 -17.43 17.72
N VAL A 271 -6.38 -18.42 18.12
CA VAL A 271 -7.47 -18.95 17.27
C VAL A 271 -8.45 -17.83 16.90
N ARG A 272 -8.88 -17.04 17.89
CA ARG A 272 -9.74 -15.88 17.65
C ARG A 272 -9.08 -14.85 16.73
N TYR A 273 -7.79 -14.60 16.91
CA TYR A 273 -7.04 -13.65 16.09
C TYR A 273 -6.94 -14.09 14.63
N VAL A 274 -6.74 -15.40 14.38
CA VAL A 274 -6.78 -15.97 13.03
C VAL A 274 -8.19 -15.87 12.43
N GLU A 275 -9.23 -16.18 13.20
CA GLU A 275 -10.62 -16.10 12.73
C GLU A 275 -11.05 -14.68 12.37
N SER A 276 -10.71 -13.68 13.20
CA SER A 276 -11.05 -12.28 12.94
C SER A 276 -10.36 -11.70 11.69
N ASN A 277 -9.17 -12.20 11.33
CA ASN A 277 -8.40 -11.66 10.20
C ASN A 277 -8.53 -12.48 8.90
N PHE A 278 -8.83 -13.78 9.01
CA PHE A 278 -8.85 -14.71 7.87
C PHE A 278 -10.16 -15.52 7.79
N GLY A 279 -11.23 -15.11 8.47
CA GLY A 279 -12.53 -15.79 8.41
C GLY A 279 -13.07 -15.98 7.00
N GLU A 280 -12.83 -15.01 6.12
CA GLU A 280 -13.25 -15.04 4.71
C GLU A 280 -12.20 -15.68 3.77
N LYS A 281 -11.02 -16.06 4.28
CA LYS A 281 -9.90 -16.62 3.50
C LYS A 281 -9.54 -18.02 4.01
N PRO A 282 -10.23 -19.07 3.54
CA PRO A 282 -10.12 -20.42 4.12
C PRO A 282 -8.71 -21.00 4.00
N ASP A 283 -7.99 -20.73 2.91
CA ASP A 283 -6.64 -21.26 2.69
C ASP A 283 -5.61 -20.66 3.68
N GLU A 284 -5.66 -19.35 3.89
CA GLU A 284 -4.79 -18.66 4.87
C GLU A 284 -5.14 -19.07 6.31
N ARG A 285 -6.44 -19.20 6.62
CA ARG A 285 -6.88 -19.72 7.92
C ARG A 285 -6.34 -21.13 8.17
N ALA A 286 -6.49 -22.04 7.20
CA ALA A 286 -6.00 -23.41 7.31
C ALA A 286 -4.48 -23.45 7.48
N LYS A 287 -3.75 -22.60 6.76
CA LYS A 287 -2.29 -22.46 6.90
C LYS A 287 -1.86 -22.07 8.32
N TRP A 288 -2.49 -21.04 8.91
CA TRP A 288 -2.14 -20.59 10.26
C TRP A 288 -2.52 -21.58 11.36
N LEU A 289 -3.69 -22.24 11.23
CA LEU A 289 -4.08 -23.31 12.14
C LEU A 289 -3.19 -24.56 11.98
N GLY A 290 -2.74 -24.86 10.76
CA GLY A 290 -1.75 -25.91 10.51
C GLY A 290 -0.41 -25.62 11.17
N ARG A 291 0.04 -24.35 11.15
CA ARG A 291 1.24 -23.93 11.89
C ARG A 291 1.07 -24.08 13.40
N LEU A 292 -0.10 -23.74 13.95
CA LEU A 292 -0.41 -23.97 15.37
C LEU A 292 -0.33 -25.45 15.72
N ALA A 293 -0.96 -26.33 14.93
CA ALA A 293 -0.88 -27.78 15.14
C ALA A 293 0.57 -28.30 15.05
N GLY A 294 1.37 -27.73 14.13
CA GLY A 294 2.80 -28.02 14.05
C GLY A 294 3.56 -27.61 15.31
N VAL A 295 3.22 -26.46 15.91
CA VAL A 295 3.81 -26.02 17.19
C VAL A 295 3.42 -26.99 18.29
N GLU A 296 2.14 -27.37 18.38
CA GLU A 296 1.67 -28.35 19.37
C GLU A 296 2.39 -29.70 19.23
N ALA A 297 2.65 -30.15 18.00
CA ALA A 297 3.38 -31.39 17.73
C ALA A 297 4.85 -31.36 18.19
N LEU A 298 5.48 -30.19 18.33
CA LEU A 298 6.82 -30.09 18.93
C LEU A 298 6.81 -30.39 20.43
N PHE A 299 5.67 -30.22 21.09
CA PHE A 299 5.53 -30.33 22.55
C PHE A 299 4.64 -31.50 23.00
N ALA A 300 3.91 -32.15 22.10
CA ALA A 300 3.28 -33.47 22.31
C ALA A 300 4.33 -34.53 22.64
#